data_AF-A0A7W5KT26-F1
#
_entry.id   AF-A0A7W5KT26-F1
#
_cell.length_a   1.000
_cell.length_b   1.000
_cell.length_c   1.000
_cell.angle_alpha   90.00
_cell.angle_beta   90.00
_cell.angle_gamma   90.00
#
_symmetry.space_group_name_H-M   'P 1'
#
loop_
_entity.id
_entity.type
_entity.pdbx_description
1 polymer ?
#
loop_
_entity_poly.entity_id
_entity_poly.type
_entity_poly.pdbx_seq_one_letter_code
_entity_poly.pdbx_strand_id
1 'polypeptide(L)'
;MKTVIRLAIAVVLSTSAAFGAFAQEFTKGVVSKVDAKANKVTIKHEELKNLDMPAMTMVFRVEDPGLLAKLKEGSSVEFVAERVNGKLTVTEVK
;
A
#
# COMPACT_ATOMS: atom_id res chain seq x y z
N MET A 1 37.76 -55.35 20.91
CA MET A 1 36.32 -55.64 21.09
C MET A 1 35.56 -54.35 20.85
N LYS A 2 34.60 -54.38 19.90
CA LYS A 2 33.32 -53.63 19.81
C LYS A 2 33.32 -52.25 20.52
N THR A 3 33.01 -51.11 19.89
CA THR A 3 31.82 -50.90 19.04
C THR A 3 31.93 -49.56 18.32
N VAL A 4 31.55 -49.59 17.05
CA VAL A 4 31.21 -48.49 16.15
C VAL A 4 29.94 -47.72 16.60
N ILE A 5 29.62 -46.63 15.88
CA ILE A 5 28.29 -46.23 15.35
C ILE A 5 27.68 -44.86 15.78
N ARG A 6 27.71 -43.93 14.80
CA ARG A 6 26.66 -43.01 14.29
C ARG A 6 26.31 -41.71 15.04
N LEU A 7 26.78 -40.60 14.46
CA LEU A 7 25.99 -39.58 13.75
C LEU A 7 24.54 -39.35 14.26
N ALA A 8 24.31 -38.19 14.92
CA ALA A 8 23.00 -37.55 14.94
C ALA A 8 23.18 -36.02 15.04
N ILE A 9 23.24 -35.40 13.86
CA ILE A 9 23.04 -33.96 13.69
C ILE A 9 21.53 -33.73 13.80
N ALA A 10 21.07 -33.06 14.86
CA ALA A 10 19.71 -32.54 14.95
C ALA A 10 19.77 -31.02 14.76
N VAL A 11 19.74 -30.61 13.49
CA VAL A 11 19.46 -29.22 13.07
C VAL A 11 18.05 -28.89 13.55
N VAL A 12 17.95 -28.02 14.55
CA VAL A 12 16.68 -27.44 14.98
C VAL A 12 16.22 -26.50 13.86
N LEU A 13 15.07 -26.87 13.29
CA LEU A 13 14.39 -26.22 12.18
C LEU A 13 14.27 -24.70 12.39
N SER A 14 14.76 -24.00 11.38
CA SER A 14 14.65 -22.57 11.13
C SER A 14 13.20 -22.10 11.21
N THR A 15 12.95 -21.09 12.04
CA THR A 15 11.74 -20.27 12.00
C THR A 15 11.76 -19.41 10.75
N SER A 16 11.15 -19.88 9.67
CA SER A 16 10.84 -19.05 8.51
C SER A 16 9.45 -18.45 8.69
N ALA A 17 9.37 -17.34 9.44
CA ALA A 17 8.23 -16.45 9.34
C ALA A 17 8.26 -15.85 7.93
N ALA A 18 7.53 -16.46 7.00
CA ALA A 18 7.20 -15.85 5.73
C ALA A 18 6.30 -14.64 6.03
N PHE A 19 6.91 -13.51 6.33
CA PHE A 19 6.25 -12.22 6.19
C PHE A 19 5.94 -12.09 4.72
N GLY A 20 4.71 -12.47 4.35
CA GLY A 20 4.16 -12.14 3.05
C GLY A 20 4.29 -10.63 2.89
N ALA A 21 5.18 -10.21 2.01
CA ALA A 21 5.19 -8.84 1.53
C ALA A 21 3.83 -8.63 0.87
N PHE A 22 2.91 -7.99 1.58
CA PHE A 22 1.72 -7.41 0.96
C PHE A 22 2.24 -6.43 -0.07
N ALA A 23 2.27 -6.85 -1.33
CA ALA A 23 2.56 -5.96 -2.44
C ALA A 23 1.40 -4.97 -2.50
N GLN A 24 1.62 -3.81 -1.90
CA GLN A 24 0.72 -2.66 -1.95
C GLN A 24 0.58 -2.28 -3.44
N GLU A 25 -0.56 -2.59 -4.07
CA GLU A 25 -0.76 -2.28 -5.50
C GLU A 25 -0.94 -0.76 -5.66
N PHE A 26 0.05 -0.13 -6.31
CA PHE A 26 -0.04 1.28 -6.68
C PHE A 26 -0.94 1.44 -7.90
N THR A 27 -1.89 2.36 -7.80
CA THR A 27 -2.78 2.76 -8.89
C THR A 27 -2.35 4.11 -9.42
N LYS A 28 -2.31 4.25 -10.75
CA LYS A 28 -2.04 5.53 -11.40
C LYS A 28 -3.25 6.44 -11.29
N GLY A 29 -3.00 7.72 -11.12
CA GLY A 29 -4.03 8.73 -11.18
C GLY A 29 -3.50 10.12 -11.44
N VAL A 30 -4.40 11.04 -11.79
CA VAL A 30 -4.09 12.45 -11.98
C VAL A 30 -4.80 13.25 -10.90
N VAL A 31 -4.02 14.01 -10.12
CA VAL A 31 -4.55 14.91 -9.09
C VAL A 31 -5.32 16.03 -9.77
N SER A 32 -6.63 16.06 -9.57
CA SER A 32 -7.49 17.11 -10.13
C SER A 32 -7.63 18.32 -9.22
N LYS A 33 -7.57 18.11 -7.89
CA LYS A 33 -7.72 19.17 -6.89
C LYS A 33 -7.12 18.76 -5.55
N VAL A 34 -6.49 19.67 -4.83
CA VAL A 34 -5.97 19.44 -3.46
C VAL A 34 -6.66 20.39 -2.49
N ASP A 35 -7.32 19.82 -1.48
CA ASP A 35 -7.93 20.57 -0.37
C ASP A 35 -7.17 20.29 0.93
N ALA A 36 -6.12 21.09 1.16
CA ALA A 36 -5.30 21.02 2.35
C ALA A 36 -6.05 21.42 3.63
N LYS A 37 -7.14 22.19 3.53
CA LYS A 37 -7.94 22.57 4.70
C LYS A 37 -8.80 21.41 5.19
N ALA A 38 -9.31 20.60 4.26
CA ALA A 38 -10.15 19.46 4.55
C ALA A 38 -9.39 18.11 4.59
N ASN A 39 -8.07 18.12 4.38
CA ASN A 39 -7.23 16.91 4.24
C ASN A 39 -7.77 15.93 3.20
N LYS A 40 -8.13 16.47 2.02
CA LYS A 40 -8.73 15.73 0.92
C LYS A 40 -8.04 16.03 -0.39
N VAL A 41 -8.04 15.06 -1.28
CA VAL A 41 -7.54 15.19 -2.65
C VAL A 41 -8.54 14.56 -3.61
N THR A 42 -8.81 15.25 -4.71
CA THR A 42 -9.59 14.70 -5.81
C THR A 42 -8.63 14.11 -6.83
N ILE A 43 -8.74 12.81 -7.08
CA ILE A 43 -7.86 12.10 -8.02
C ILE A 43 -8.73 11.44 -9.10
N LYS A 44 -8.34 11.64 -10.35
CA LYS A 44 -8.82 10.86 -11.50
C LYS A 44 -8.00 9.59 -11.54
N HIS A 45 -8.50 8.53 -10.93
CA HIS A 45 -7.76 7.29 -10.77
C HIS A 45 -8.08 6.32 -11.90
N GLU A 46 -7.13 5.45 -12.23
CA GLU A 46 -7.36 4.26 -13.02
C GLU A 46 -8.09 3.19 -12.19
N GLU A 47 -8.22 1.98 -12.70
CA GLU A 47 -8.85 0.89 -11.95
C GLU A 47 -8.15 0.66 -10.60
N LEU A 48 -8.93 0.73 -9.52
CA LEU A 48 -8.50 0.38 -8.16
C LEU A 48 -8.95 -1.05 -7.90
N LYS A 49 -8.12 -2.03 -8.28
CA LYS A 49 -8.44 -3.46 -8.12
C LYS A 49 -8.69 -3.85 -6.66
N ASN A 50 -7.93 -3.25 -5.74
CA ASN A 50 -8.04 -3.52 -4.31
C ASN A 50 -9.37 -3.03 -3.69
N LEU A 51 -10.10 -2.17 -4.40
CA LEU A 51 -11.40 -1.64 -3.99
C LEU A 51 -12.52 -2.03 -4.97
N ASP A 52 -12.22 -2.86 -5.99
CA ASP A 52 -13.11 -3.22 -7.10
C ASP A 52 -13.79 -1.99 -7.75
N MET A 53 -13.04 -0.90 -7.93
CA MET A 53 -13.55 0.35 -8.51
C MET A 53 -12.97 0.61 -9.91
N PRO A 54 -13.81 0.91 -10.91
CA PRO A 54 -13.35 1.28 -12.25
C PRO A 54 -12.67 2.65 -12.24
N ALA A 55 -12.03 3.00 -13.35
CA ALA A 55 -11.40 4.31 -13.52
C ALA A 55 -12.45 5.44 -13.42
N MET A 56 -12.32 6.32 -12.41
CA MET A 56 -13.23 7.44 -12.20
C MET A 56 -12.58 8.57 -11.40
N THR A 57 -13.30 9.68 -11.24
CA THR A 57 -12.84 10.83 -10.45
C THR A 57 -13.51 10.81 -9.09
N MET A 58 -12.73 10.61 -8.03
CA MET A 58 -13.25 10.56 -6.67
C MET A 58 -12.38 11.35 -5.69
N VAL A 59 -12.98 11.63 -4.52
CA VAL A 59 -12.33 12.35 -3.42
C VAL A 59 -11.80 11.34 -2.41
N PHE A 60 -10.50 11.36 -2.20
CA PHE A 60 -9.81 10.56 -1.19
C PHE A 60 -9.40 11.46 -0.03
N ARG A 61 -9.40 10.91 1.19
CA ARG A 61 -8.79 11.56 2.36
C ARG A 61 -7.29 11.31 2.36
N VAL A 62 -6.53 12.20 2.96
CA VAL A 62 -5.10 11.99 3.21
C VAL A 62 -4.86 12.31 4.67
N GLU A 63 -4.46 11.32 5.47
CA GLU A 63 -4.25 11.54 6.91
C GLU A 63 -2.88 12.13 7.20
N ASP A 64 -1.88 11.81 6.39
CA ASP A 64 -0.53 12.36 6.51
C ASP A 64 -0.38 13.69 5.75
N PRO A 65 -0.16 14.82 6.44
CA PRO A 65 0.08 16.11 5.79
C PRO A 65 1.31 16.10 4.87
N GLY A 66 2.31 15.27 5.17
CA GLY A 66 3.51 15.09 4.35
C GLY A 66 3.22 14.44 3.00
N LEU A 67 2.24 13.52 2.94
CA LEU A 67 1.75 12.98 1.67
C LEU A 67 0.96 14.04 0.89
N LEU A 68 0.10 14.79 1.57
CA LEU A 68 -0.71 15.82 0.92
C LEU A 68 0.17 16.92 0.29
N ALA A 69 1.30 17.26 0.92
CA ALA A 69 2.28 18.21 0.37
C ALA A 69 3.00 17.72 -0.91
N LYS A 70 3.10 16.39 -1.11
CA LYS A 70 3.65 15.79 -2.34
C LYS A 70 2.66 15.85 -3.51
N LEU A 71 1.37 15.98 -3.22
CA LEU A 71 0.31 16.03 -4.22
C LEU A 71 0.14 17.47 -4.73
N LYS A 72 0.20 17.64 -6.05
CA LYS A 72 0.00 18.92 -6.73
C LYS A 72 -1.09 18.77 -7.78
N GLU A 73 -1.95 19.77 -7.90
CA GLU A 73 -2.98 19.80 -8.94
C GLU A 73 -2.37 19.67 -10.34
N GLY A 74 -2.97 18.85 -11.18
CA GLY A 74 -2.50 18.53 -12.53
C GLY A 74 -1.38 17.48 -12.59
N SER A 75 -0.88 16.98 -11.46
CA SER A 75 0.21 16.01 -11.46
C SER A 75 -0.30 14.57 -11.57
N SER A 76 0.38 13.77 -12.40
CA SER A 76 0.22 12.32 -12.42
C SER A 76 1.00 11.71 -11.26
N VAL A 77 0.36 10.84 -10.49
CA VAL A 77 0.91 10.19 -9.30
C VAL A 77 0.56 8.71 -9.31
N GLU A 78 1.38 7.90 -8.66
CA GLU A 78 1.02 6.52 -8.32
C GLU A 78 0.68 6.50 -6.82
N PHE A 79 -0.51 6.04 -6.47
CA PHE A 79 -0.98 6.09 -5.10
C PHE A 79 -1.69 4.79 -4.70
N VAL A 80 -1.73 4.55 -3.40
CA VAL A 80 -2.48 3.44 -2.80
C VAL A 80 -3.62 4.06 -2.04
N ALA A 81 -4.84 3.59 -2.28
CA ALA A 81 -6.00 3.98 -1.52
C ALA A 81 -6.64 2.77 -0.85
N GLU A 82 -7.01 2.94 0.41
CA GLU A 82 -7.65 1.91 1.22
C GLU A 82 -8.92 2.45 1.86
N ARG A 83 -9.79 1.54 2.30
CA ARG A 83 -10.98 1.88 3.06
C ARG A 83 -10.66 1.84 4.56
N VAL A 84 -10.26 2.97 5.12
CA VAL A 84 -9.99 3.14 6.55
C VAL A 84 -11.24 3.68 7.25
N ASN A 85 -11.79 2.96 8.24
CA ASN A 85 -13.00 3.37 8.97
C ASN A 85 -14.20 3.70 8.05
N GLY A 86 -14.38 2.94 6.97
CA GLY A 86 -15.45 3.16 5.97
C GLY A 86 -15.21 4.34 5.03
N LYS A 87 -14.03 4.98 5.07
CA LYS A 87 -13.65 6.15 4.28
C LYS A 87 -12.51 5.78 3.33
N LEU A 88 -12.56 6.27 2.10
CA LEU A 88 -11.46 6.13 1.15
C LEU A 88 -10.32 7.07 1.54
N THR A 89 -9.15 6.50 1.81
CA THR A 89 -7.97 7.20 2.32
C THR A 89 -6.75 6.79 1.52
N VAL A 90 -5.96 7.76 1.07
CA VAL A 90 -4.64 7.54 0.47
C VAL A 90 -3.66 7.19 1.57
N THR A 91 -3.07 6.00 1.51
CA THR A 91 -2.10 5.50 2.48
C THR A 91 -0.67 5.71 2.00
N GLU A 92 -0.44 5.65 0.69
CA GLU A 92 0.88 5.87 0.08
C GLU A 92 0.78 6.63 -1.23
N VAL A 93 1.83 7.40 -1.53
CA VAL A 93 2.00 8.13 -2.80
C VAL A 93 3.47 8.05 -3.20
N LYS A 94 3.70 7.79 -4.49
CA LYS A 94 5.01 7.74 -5.12
C LYS A 94 5.21 8.91 -6.08
#